data_AF-A0A1I6BEM4-F1
#
_entry.id   AF-A0A1I6BEM4-F1
#
_cell.length_a   1.000
_cell.length_b   1.000
_cell.length_c   1.000
_cell.angle_alpha   90.00
_cell.angle_beta   90.00
_cell.angle_gamma   90.00
#
_symmetry.space_group_name_H-M   'P 1'
#
loop_
_entity.id
_entity.type
_entity.pdbx_description
1 polymer ?
#
loop_
_entity_poly.entity_id
_entity_poly.type
_entity_poly.pdbx_seq_one_letter_code
_entity_poly.pdbx_strand_id
1 'polypeptide(L)'
;MCAAGPEIRGTRVELLSAPGCPNAEAARSLAAGCLAESGLGAAVVERVGRYRSPTILVDGVDVMGTPEAVAGDACRLDVPTRERVLAALAAAASAAGKA
;
A
#
# COMPACT_ATOMS: atom_id res chain seq x y z
N MET A 1 4.18 34.87 -11.10
CA MET A 1 4.90 33.70 -10.56
C MET A 1 4.05 33.12 -9.45
N CYS A 2 3.71 31.84 -9.56
CA CYS A 2 3.16 30.93 -8.55
C CYS A 2 2.51 29.80 -9.36
N ALA A 3 3.34 28.97 -9.98
CA ALA A 3 2.87 27.68 -10.44
C ALA A 3 2.50 26.92 -9.15
N ALA A 4 1.21 26.65 -8.95
CA ALA A 4 0.79 25.63 -8.00
C ALA A 4 1.61 24.38 -8.36
N GLY A 5 2.43 23.90 -7.43
CA GLY A 5 3.21 22.68 -7.61
C GLY A 5 2.28 21.54 -8.04
N PRO A 6 2.78 20.49 -8.70
CA PRO A 6 1.94 19.43 -9.23
C PRO A 6 0.99 19.00 -8.12
N GLU A 7 -0.30 19.20 -8.37
CA GLU A 7 -1.38 18.68 -7.54
C GLU A 7 -1.32 17.18 -7.72
N ILE A 8 -0.33 16.58 -7.04
CA ILE A 8 -0.10 15.16 -7.01
C ILE A 8 -1.37 14.58 -6.42
N ARG A 9 -2.21 14.02 -7.29
CA ARG A 9 -3.13 12.95 -6.90
C ARG A 9 -2.24 11.78 -6.49
N GLY A 10 -1.62 11.93 -5.31
CA GLY A 10 -0.57 11.06 -4.81
C GLY A 10 -1.18 9.71 -4.50
N THR A 11 -0.56 8.66 -5.02
CA THR A 11 -0.96 7.27 -4.81
C THR A 11 -1.03 6.94 -3.32
N ARG A 12 -2.21 6.88 -2.70
CA ARG A 12 -2.31 6.61 -1.25
C ARG A 12 -1.90 5.16 -0.94
N VAL A 13 -0.99 4.93 -0.01
CA VAL A 13 -0.61 3.57 0.42
C VAL A 13 -1.04 3.36 1.86
N GLU A 14 -1.78 2.29 2.14
CA GLU A 14 -2.25 1.97 3.49
C GLU A 14 -1.80 0.57 3.89
N LEU A 15 -1.26 0.44 5.10
CA LEU A 15 -0.90 -0.83 5.69
C LEU A 15 -1.92 -1.20 6.75
N LEU A 16 -2.70 -2.24 6.50
CA LEU A 16 -3.63 -2.80 7.47
C LEU A 16 -2.97 -3.95 8.20
N SER A 17 -2.86 -3.79 9.52
CA SER A 17 -2.22 -4.78 10.39
C SER A 17 -3.07 -5.07 11.64
N ALA A 18 -2.89 -6.26 12.20
CA ALA A 18 -3.53 -6.73 13.41
C ALA A 18 -2.60 -6.43 14.58
N PRO A 19 -3.17 -6.13 15.77
CA PRO A 19 -2.35 -5.88 16.95
C PRO A 19 -1.47 -7.09 17.25
N GLY A 20 -0.15 -6.86 17.33
CA GLY A 20 0.83 -7.92 17.61
C GLY A 20 1.27 -8.76 16.41
N CYS A 21 0.94 -8.37 15.17
CA CYS A 21 1.43 -9.07 13.98
C CYS A 21 2.95 -8.85 13.80
N PRO A 22 3.79 -9.91 13.81
CA PRO A 22 5.24 -9.76 13.64
C PRO A 22 5.63 -9.31 12.23
N ASN A 23 4.75 -9.53 11.25
CA ASN A 23 4.99 -9.19 9.84
C ASN A 23 4.66 -7.73 9.49
N ALA A 24 4.08 -6.95 10.42
CA ALA A 24 3.66 -5.58 10.18
C ALA A 24 4.84 -4.65 9.83
N GLU A 25 5.91 -4.67 10.64
CA GLU A 25 7.11 -3.86 10.40
C GLU A 25 7.81 -4.23 9.08
N ALA A 26 7.91 -5.54 8.78
CA ALA A 26 8.48 -6.00 7.52
C ALA A 26 7.67 -5.53 6.31
N ALA A 27 6.34 -5.62 6.38
CA ALA A 27 5.45 -5.14 5.33
C ALA A 27 5.52 -3.62 5.15
N ARG A 28 5.62 -2.87 6.26
CA ARG A 28 5.82 -1.41 6.26
C ARG A 28 7.11 -1.02 5.56
N SER A 29 8.22 -1.65 5.94
CA SER A 29 9.53 -1.35 5.36
C SER A 29 9.57 -1.70 3.87
N LEU A 30 8.91 -2.80 3.47
CA LEU A 30 8.79 -3.18 2.07
C LEU A 30 7.95 -2.18 1.28
N ALA A 31 6.79 -1.75 1.81
CA ALA A 31 5.96 -0.74 1.18
C ALA A 31 6.69 0.59 1.02
N ALA A 32 7.38 1.06 2.07
CA ALA A 32 8.17 2.29 2.03
C ALA A 32 9.33 2.21 1.03
N GLY A 33 10.04 1.07 0.99
CA GLY A 33 11.11 0.83 0.01
C GLY A 33 10.58 0.85 -1.42
N CYS A 34 9.46 0.18 -1.70
CA CYS A 34 8.85 0.19 -3.02
C CYS A 34 8.36 1.59 -3.43
N LEU A 35 7.83 2.36 -2.48
CA LEU A 35 7.40 3.74 -2.70
C LEU A 35 8.57 4.64 -3.09
N ALA A 36 9.68 4.54 -2.36
CA ALA A 36 10.91 5.28 -2.66
C ALA A 36 11.47 4.91 -4.03
N GLU A 37 11.49 3.61 -4.37
CA GLU A 37 11.95 3.12 -5.68
C GLU A 37 11.06 3.60 -6.83
N SER A 38 9.74 3.66 -6.59
CA SER A 38 8.77 4.09 -7.60
C SER A 38 8.73 5.63 -7.77
N GLY A 39 9.38 6.39 -6.88
CA GLY A 39 9.39 7.86 -6.91
C GLY A 39 8.01 8.50 -6.64
N LEU A 40 7.05 7.72 -6.15
CA LEU A 40 5.70 8.21 -5.84
C LEU A 40 5.77 9.00 -4.53
N GLY A 41 5.33 10.26 -4.56
CA GLY A 41 5.33 11.16 -3.41
C GLY A 41 4.22 10.85 -2.40
N ALA A 42 4.07 9.59 -2.00
CA ALA A 42 3.02 9.17 -1.08
C ALA A 42 3.55 8.63 0.24
N ALA A 43 2.71 8.73 1.27
CA ALA A 43 2.99 8.22 2.59
C ALA A 43 2.29 6.87 2.82
N VAL A 44 2.95 5.98 3.55
CA VAL A 44 2.36 4.74 4.06
C VAL A 44 1.56 5.07 5.31
N VAL A 45 0.24 4.92 5.26
CA VAL A 45 -0.66 5.11 6.41
C VAL A 45 -0.93 3.77 7.06
N GLU A 46 -0.45 3.58 8.29
CA GLU A 46 -0.71 2.37 9.05
C GLU A 46 -2.08 2.43 9.74
N ARG A 47 -2.89 1.38 9.60
CA ARG A 47 -4.14 1.20 10.33
C ARG A 47 -4.13 -0.14 11.04
N VAL A 48 -4.17 -0.08 12.37
CA VAL A 48 -4.22 -1.26 13.22
C VAL A 48 -5.67 -1.60 13.55
N GLY A 49 -6.07 -2.86 13.39
CA GLY A 49 -7.44 -3.30 13.64
C GLY A 49 -7.65 -4.79 13.33
N ARG A 50 -8.91 -5.22 13.21
CA ARG A 50 -9.26 -6.60 12.85
C ARG A 50 -9.14 -6.83 11.34
N TYR A 51 -7.89 -6.85 10.87
CA TYR A 51 -7.57 -7.07 9.47
C TYR A 51 -6.79 -8.36 9.28
N ARG A 52 -7.01 -9.06 8.16
CA ARG A 52 -6.08 -10.10 7.72
C ARG A 52 -4.71 -9.49 7.50
N SER A 53 -3.77 -9.86 8.33
CA SER A 53 -2.48 -9.15 8.40
C SER A 53 -1.34 -9.96 7.84
N PRO A 54 -0.41 -9.35 7.11
CA PRO A 54 -0.39 -7.95 6.65
C PRO A 54 -1.20 -7.76 5.34
N THR A 55 -1.96 -6.66 5.23
CA THR A 55 -2.59 -6.24 3.96
C THR A 55 -2.08 -4.87 3.56
N ILE A 56 -1.65 -4.71 2.31
CA ILE A 56 -1.19 -3.43 1.75
C ILE A 56 -2.22 -3.00 0.72
N LEU A 57 -2.80 -1.82 0.92
CA LEU A 57 -3.69 -1.17 -0.04
C LEU A 57 -2.93 -0.07 -0.77
N VAL A 58 -3.11 -0.01 -2.08
CA VAL A 58 -2.62 1.07 -2.94
C VAL A 58 -3.84 1.68 -3.60
N ASP A 59 -4.12 2.94 -3.28
CA ASP A 59 -5.33 3.66 -3.68
C ASP A 59 -6.62 2.90 -3.35
N GLY A 60 -6.64 2.22 -2.19
CA GLY A 60 -7.75 1.37 -1.76
C GLY A 60 -7.78 -0.03 -2.38
N VAL A 61 -6.86 -0.37 -3.29
CA VAL A 61 -6.76 -1.68 -3.94
C VAL A 61 -5.72 -2.56 -3.24
N ASP A 62 -6.09 -3.78 -2.83
CA ASP A 62 -5.14 -4.73 -2.24
C ASP A 62 -4.12 -5.19 -3.28
N VAL A 63 -2.83 -5.12 -2.91
CA VAL A 63 -1.71 -5.56 -3.77
C VAL A 63 -1.78 -7.03 -4.14
N MET A 64 -2.51 -7.84 -3.37
CA MET A 64 -2.71 -9.26 -3.65
C MET A 64 -3.87 -9.53 -4.62
N GLY A 65 -4.53 -8.49 -5.13
CA GLY A 65 -5.59 -8.58 -6.14
C GLY A 65 -6.96 -8.94 -5.58
N THR A 66 -7.13 -8.90 -4.26
CA THR A 66 -8.44 -9.09 -3.63
C THR A 66 -9.20 -7.76 -3.70
N PRO A 67 -10.48 -7.72 -4.09
CA PRO A 67 -11.18 -6.45 -4.25
C PRO A 67 -11.30 -5.63 -2.95
N GLU A 68 -11.17 -6.25 -1.78
CA GLU A 68 -11.11 -5.54 -0.50
C GLU A 68 -10.24 -6.30 0.51
N ALA A 69 -9.66 -5.56 1.46
CA ALA A 69 -9.07 -6.13 2.65
C ALA A 69 -10.14 -6.88 3.46
N VAL A 70 -10.20 -8.19 3.28
CA VAL A 70 -11.16 -9.04 4.01
C VAL A 70 -10.90 -8.89 5.51
N ALA A 71 -11.87 -8.32 6.23
CA ALA A 71 -11.85 -8.22 7.68
C ALA A 71 -11.63 -9.61 8.30
N GLY A 72 -10.79 -9.70 9.33
CA GLY A 72 -10.50 -10.96 10.00
C GLY A 72 -9.41 -10.85 11.07
N ASP A 73 -9.42 -11.79 12.02
CA ASP A 73 -8.47 -11.86 13.14
C ASP A 73 -7.29 -12.83 12.86
N ALA A 74 -7.03 -13.18 11.60
CA ALA A 74 -6.01 -14.16 11.23
C ALA A 74 -4.84 -13.51 10.46
N CYS A 75 -3.61 -13.83 10.88
CA CYS A 75 -2.42 -13.54 10.10
C CYS A 75 -2.45 -14.35 8.80
N ARG A 76 -2.29 -13.65 7.67
CA ARG A 76 -2.07 -14.25 6.37
C ARG A 76 -0.66 -14.83 6.35
N LEU A 77 -0.55 -16.14 6.12
CA LEU A 77 0.74 -16.83 5.92
C LEU A 77 1.42 -16.43 4.60
N ASP A 78 0.62 -16.03 3.62
CA ASP A 78 1.08 -15.57 2.32
C ASP A 78 1.40 -14.07 2.38
N VAL A 79 2.66 -13.74 2.65
CA VAL A 79 3.14 -12.35 2.77
C VAL A 79 3.28 -11.68 1.39
N PRO A 80 2.89 -10.40 1.25
CA PRO A 80 3.04 -9.67 -0.01
C PRO A 80 4.53 -9.54 -0.38
N THR A 81 4.85 -9.85 -1.65
CA THR A 81 6.22 -9.74 -2.18
C THR A 81 6.49 -8.36 -2.79
N ARG A 82 7.77 -7.99 -2.87
CA ARG A 82 8.23 -6.71 -3.47
C ARG A 82 7.68 -6.50 -4.87
N GLU A 83 7.72 -7.52 -5.72
CA GLU A 83 7.22 -7.46 -7.10
C GLU A 83 5.71 -7.15 -7.17
N ARG A 84 4.90 -7.75 -6.27
CA ARG A 84 3.46 -7.48 -6.20
C ARG A 84 3.18 -6.04 -5.82
N VAL A 85 3.90 -5.51 -4.83
CA VAL A 85 3.75 -4.12 -4.40
C VAL A 85 4.15 -3.15 -5.50
N LEU A 86 5.27 -3.38 -6.19
CA LEU A 86 5.70 -2.56 -7.32
C LEU A 86 4.70 -2.60 -8.49
N ALA A 87 4.17 -3.77 -8.82
CA ALA A 87 3.15 -3.91 -9.86
C ALA A 87 1.87 -3.13 -9.52
N ALA A 88 1.41 -3.18 -8.25
CA ALA A 88 0.26 -2.42 -7.79
C ALA A 88 0.51 -0.91 -7.80
N LEU A 89 1.69 -0.46 -7.37
CA LEU A 89 2.11 0.95 -7.43
C LEU A 89 2.15 1.47 -8.87
N ALA A 90 2.71 0.68 -9.80
CA ALA A 90 2.76 1.03 -11.22
C ALA A 90 1.36 1.08 -11.85
N ALA A 91 0.47 0.16 -11.49
CA ALA A 91 -0.92 0.16 -11.93
C ALA A 91 -1.67 1.41 -11.42
N ALA A 92 -1.49 1.75 -10.14
CA ALA A 92 -2.10 2.95 -9.55
C ALA A 92 -1.54 4.25 -10.16
N ALA A 93 -0.23 4.33 -10.41
CA ALA A 93 0.38 5.46 -11.10
C ALA A 93 -0.16 5.62 -12.55
N SER A 94 -0.35 4.50 -13.25
CA SER A 94 -0.92 4.48 -14.60
C SER A 94 -2.39 4.89 -14.62
N ALA A 95 -3.15 4.54 -13.57
CA ALA A 95 -4.54 4.97 -13.39
C ALA A 95 -4.62 6.46 -13.03
N ALA A 96 -3.71 6.97 -12.20
CA ALA A 96 -3.65 8.38 -11.81
C ALA A 96 -3.29 9.32 -12.98
N GLY A 97 -2.46 8.86 -13.93
CA GLY A 97 -2.09 9.62 -15.14
C GLY A 97 -3.08 9.53 -16.31
N LYS A 98 -4.13 8.70 -16.20
CA LYS A 98 -5.14 8.47 -17.24
C LYS A 98 -6.41 9.32 -17.08
N ALA A 99 -6.49 10.14 -16.04
CA ALA A 99 -7.68 10.91 -15.66
C ALA A 99 -7.58 12.39 -16.03
#